data_AF-A0A7H4PEL9-F1
#
_entry.id   AF-A0A7H4PEL9-F1
#
_cell.length_a   1.000
_cell.length_b   1.000
_cell.length_c   1.000
_cell.angle_alpha   90.00
_cell.angle_beta   90.00
_cell.angle_gamma   90.00
#
_symmetry.space_group_name_H-M   'P 1'
#
loop_
_entity.id
_entity.type
_entity.pdbx_description
1 polymer ?
#
loop_
_entity_poly.entity_id
_entity_poly.type
_entity_poly.pdbx_seq_one_letter_code
_entity_poly.pdbx_strand_id
1 'polypeptide(L)'
;MRGLAHEIKNPLGGLRGAAQLLSKALPDPALMEYTKVIIEQADRLRNLVDRLLGPQHPGMHVTESIHKVAERVVKLVSMELPDNVKLVSRL
;
A
#
# COMPACT_ATOMS: atom_id res chain seq x y z
N MET A 1 -0.32 10.97 -19.20
CA MET A 1 -0.65 10.76 -17.77
C MET A 1 0.55 10.39 -16.88
N ARG A 2 1.65 9.83 -17.43
CA ARG A 2 2.85 9.41 -16.67
C ARG A 2 3.68 10.57 -16.05
N GLY A 3 3.81 11.70 -16.76
CA GLY A 3 4.51 12.88 -16.24
C GLY A 3 3.81 13.44 -15.00
N LEU A 4 2.49 13.62 -15.08
CA LEU A 4 1.67 14.13 -13.98
C LEU A 4 1.77 13.26 -12.71
N ALA A 5 1.75 11.94 -12.86
CA ALA A 5 1.95 11.03 -11.73
C ALA A 5 3.28 11.26 -11.00
N HIS A 6 4.35 11.42 -11.78
CA HIS A 6 5.68 11.65 -11.25
C HIS A 6 5.79 13.04 -10.62
N GLU A 7 5.22 14.05 -11.27
CA GLU A 7 5.15 15.43 -10.79
C GLU A 7 4.34 15.58 -9.50
N ILE A 8 3.33 14.73 -9.26
CA ILE A 8 2.59 14.69 -7.97
C ILE A 8 3.38 13.93 -6.90
N LYS A 9 4.09 12.86 -7.25
CA LYS A 9 4.89 12.09 -6.29
C LYS A 9 6.07 12.88 -5.74
N ASN A 10 6.66 13.76 -6.55
CA ASN A 10 7.81 14.58 -6.14
C ASN A 10 7.52 15.52 -4.94
N PRO A 11 6.47 16.37 -4.94
CA PRO A 11 6.14 17.19 -3.79
C PRO A 11 5.72 16.36 -2.57
N LEU A 12 5.08 15.20 -2.75
CA LEU A 12 4.76 14.29 -1.63
C LEU A 12 6.03 13.70 -1.00
N GLY A 13 7.02 13.32 -1.81
CA GLY A 13 8.34 12.90 -1.35
C GLY A 13 9.07 14.02 -0.61
N GLY A 14 8.99 15.25 -1.12
CA GLY A 14 9.53 16.45 -0.47
C GLY A 14 8.88 16.75 0.89
N LEU A 15 7.54 16.73 0.97
CA LEU A 15 6.78 16.91 2.20
C LEU A 15 7.16 15.86 3.25
N ARG A 16 7.23 14.59 2.84
CA ARG A 16 7.68 13.50 3.72
C ARG A 16 9.10 13.73 4.22
N GLY A 17 10.04 14.08 3.33
CA GLY A 17 11.43 14.34 3.69
C GLY A 17 11.58 15.51 4.67
N ALA A 18 10.86 16.60 4.44
CA ALA A 18 10.83 17.76 5.33
C ALA A 18 10.27 17.39 6.71
N ALA A 19 9.16 16.65 6.77
CA ALA A 19 8.58 16.18 8.02
C ALA A 19 9.50 15.21 8.78
N GLN A 20 10.24 14.36 8.07
CA GLN A 20 11.24 13.47 8.68
C GLN A 20 12.43 14.23 9.29
N LEU A 21 12.92 15.27 8.60
CA LEU A 21 13.97 16.14 9.16
C LEU A 21 13.45 16.90 10.37
N LEU A 22 12.23 17.43 10.28
CA LEU A 22 11.59 18.17 11.36
C LEU A 22 11.36 17.27 12.59
N SER A 23 10.90 16.03 12.40
CA SER A 23 10.73 15.05 13.49
C SER A 23 12.02 14.77 14.27
N LYS A 24 13.19 14.89 13.63
CA LYS A 24 14.49 14.70 14.27
C LYS A 24 14.99 15.95 15.00
N ALA A 25 14.49 17.12 14.60
CA ALA A 25 14.89 18.41 15.16
C ALA A 25 14.00 18.85 16.33
N LEU A 26 12.80 18.29 16.46
CA LEU A 26 11.83 18.66 17.49
C LEU A 26 11.99 17.80 18.75
N PRO A 27 12.17 18.42 19.94
CA PRO A 27 12.23 17.70 21.22
C PRO A 27 10.85 17.46 21.85
N ASP A 28 9.81 18.18 21.39
CA ASP A 28 8.45 18.10 21.94
C ASP A 28 7.67 16.92 21.34
N PRO A 29 7.24 15.93 22.16
CA PRO A 29 6.44 14.79 21.71
C PRO A 29 5.17 15.17 20.95
N ALA A 30 4.50 16.27 21.31
CA ALA A 30 3.29 16.71 20.62
C ALA A 30 3.60 17.18 19.19
N LEU A 31 4.75 17.84 19.00
CA LEU A 31 5.21 18.26 17.68
C LEU A 31 5.71 17.07 16.84
N MET A 32 6.30 16.06 17.48
CA MET A 32 6.63 14.79 16.82
C MET A 32 5.38 14.08 16.30
N GLU A 33 4.28 14.08 17.04
CA GLU A 33 3.00 13.50 16.59
C GLU A 33 2.51 14.18 15.30
N TYR A 34 2.58 15.51 15.22
CA TYR A 34 2.23 16.22 13.97
C TYR A 34 3.12 15.81 12.79
N THR A 35 4.43 15.67 13.00
CA THR A 35 5.33 15.23 11.92
C THR A 35 5.02 13.81 11.45
N LYS A 36 4.60 12.91 12.36
CA LYS A 36 4.14 11.57 12.03
C LYS A 36 2.87 11.60 11.18
N VAL A 37 1.89 12.42 11.56
CA VAL A 37 0.65 12.60 10.77
C VAL A 37 0.98 13.10 9.36
N ILE A 38 1.87 14.09 9.22
CA ILE A 38 2.26 14.62 7.89
C ILE A 38 2.90 13.53 7.01
N ILE A 39 3.80 12.72 7.58
CA ILE A 39 4.44 11.59 6.88
C ILE A 39 3.37 10.59 6.42
N GLU A 40 2.46 10.21 7.31
CA GLU A 40 1.39 9.26 6.99
C GLU A 40 0.45 9.79 5.89
N GLN A 41 0.12 11.08 5.90
CA GLN A 41 -0.72 11.67 4.85
C GLN A 41 -0.01 11.71 3.50
N ALA A 42 1.28 12.05 3.48
CA ALA A 42 2.07 12.03 2.25
C ALA A 42 2.15 10.61 1.65
N ASP A 43 2.36 9.60 2.49
CA ASP A 43 2.39 8.19 2.06
C ASP A 43 1.00 7.71 1.57
N ARG A 44 -0.09 8.10 2.27
CA ARG A 44 -1.46 7.79 1.85
C ARG A 44 -1.79 8.40 0.47
N LEU A 45 -1.45 9.67 0.24
CA LEU A 45 -1.66 10.31 -1.06
C LEU A 45 -0.84 9.64 -2.15
N ARG A 46 0.42 9.29 -1.88
CA ARG A 46 1.26 8.57 -2.84
C ARG A 46 0.60 7.25 -3.26
N ASN A 47 0.14 6.47 -2.29
CA ASN A 47 -0.53 5.19 -2.53
C ASN A 47 -1.87 5.37 -3.27
N LEU A 48 -2.60 6.45 -2.99
CA LEU A 48 -3.82 6.78 -3.75
C LEU A 48 -3.50 7.08 -5.22
N VAL A 49 -2.47 7.89 -5.47
CA VAL A 49 -1.98 8.19 -6.83
C VAL A 49 -1.56 6.90 -7.54
N ASP A 50 -0.84 6.00 -6.86
CA ASP A 50 -0.45 4.69 -7.41
C ASP A 50 -1.66 3.85 -7.83
N ARG A 51 -2.71 3.80 -7.00
CA ARG A 51 -3.94 3.05 -7.33
C ARG A 51 -4.72 3.65 -8.50
N LEU A 52 -4.81 4.99 -8.57
CA LEU A 52 -5.52 5.69 -9.64
C LEU A 52 -4.86 5.50 -11.02
N LEU A 53 -3.54 5.31 -11.04
CA LEU A 53 -2.78 5.08 -12.26
C LEU A 53 -2.80 3.61 -12.70
N GLY A 54 -3.26 2.72 -11.83
CA GLY A 54 -3.30 1.28 -12.06
C GLY A 54 -1.91 0.64 -12.12
N PRO A 55 -1.86 -0.69 -12.37
CA PRO A 55 -0.61 -1.39 -12.58
C PRO A 55 0.19 -0.76 -13.73
N GLN A 56 1.48 -0.48 -13.51
CA GLN A 56 2.34 0.15 -14.53
C GLN A 56 2.48 -0.69 -15.80
N HIS A 57 2.25 -1.99 -15.65
CA HIS A 57 2.13 -2.96 -16.73
C HIS A 57 0.98 -3.89 -16.36
N PRO A 58 0.12 -4.29 -17.31
CA PRO A 58 -0.64 -5.51 -17.12
C PRO A 58 0.35 -6.61 -16.72
N GLY A 59 0.08 -7.33 -15.64
CA GLY A 59 0.83 -8.56 -15.39
C GLY A 59 0.78 -9.43 -16.63
N MET A 60 1.84 -10.20 -16.89
CA MET A 60 1.86 -11.08 -18.05
C MET A 60 0.66 -12.02 -17.95
N HIS A 61 -0.29 -11.92 -18.90
CA HIS A 61 -1.44 -12.80 -18.92
C HIS A 61 -0.94 -14.20 -19.25
N VAL A 62 -1.22 -15.15 -18.36
CA VAL A 62 -0.89 -16.55 -18.54
C VAL A 62 -2.17 -17.37 -18.50
N THR A 63 -2.24 -18.39 -19.35
CA THR A 63 -3.28 -19.41 -19.23
C THR A 63 -2.96 -20.25 -18.01
N GLU A 64 -3.84 -20.23 -17.01
CA GLU A 64 -3.70 -21.03 -15.80
C GLU A 64 -5.02 -21.72 -15.48
N SER A 65 -4.94 -22.91 -14.87
CA SER A 65 -6.13 -23.61 -14.39
C SER A 65 -6.77 -22.80 -13.27
N ILE A 66 -8.07 -22.55 -13.39
CA ILE A 66 -8.85 -21.86 -12.36
C ILE A 66 -8.75 -22.58 -10.99
N HIS A 67 -8.56 -23.90 -10.99
CA HIS A 67 -8.36 -24.69 -9.77
C HIS A 67 -7.09 -24.26 -9.03
N LYS A 68 -5.98 -24.00 -9.74
CA LYS A 68 -4.71 -23.54 -9.12
C LYS A 68 -4.85 -22.19 -8.44
N VAL A 69 -5.57 -21.28 -9.09
CA VAL A 69 -5.86 -19.95 -8.52
C VAL A 69 -6.70 -20.10 -7.26
N ALA A 70 -7.75 -20.92 -7.31
CA ALA A 70 -8.64 -21.16 -6.18
C ALA A 70 -7.92 -21.85 -5.00
N GLU A 71 -7.08 -22.87 -5.26
CA GLU A 71 -6.23 -23.50 -4.24
C GLU A 71 -5.31 -22.51 -3.54
N ARG A 72 -4.68 -21.60 -4.30
CA ARG A 72 -3.80 -20.59 -3.74
C ARG A 72 -4.54 -19.64 -2.81
N VAL A 73 -5.75 -19.24 -3.17
CA VAL A 73 -6.61 -18.41 -2.32
C VAL A 73 -7.02 -19.17 -1.05
N VAL A 74 -7.49 -20.42 -1.17
CA VAL A 74 -7.85 -21.26 -0.02
C VAL A 74 -6.67 -21.40 0.94
N LYS A 75 -5.47 -21.67 0.41
CA LYS A 75 -4.24 -21.79 1.20
C LYS A 75 -3.89 -20.48 1.93
N LEU A 76 -3.99 -19.34 1.27
CA LEU A 76 -3.72 -18.04 1.90
C LEU A 76 -4.71 -17.76 3.02
N VAL A 77 -6.01 -17.91 2.77
CA VAL A 77 -7.05 -17.64 3.76
C VAL A 77 -6.95 -18.61 4.95
N SER A 78 -6.56 -19.86 4.72
CA SER A 78 -6.39 -20.84 5.79
C SER A 78 -5.34 -20.47 6.86
N MET A 79 -4.41 -19.56 6.55
CA MET A 79 -3.37 -19.13 7.48
C MET A 79 -3.87 -18.14 8.54
N GLU A 80 -4.99 -17.47 8.29
CA GLU A 80 -5.52 -16.38 9.14
C GLU A 80 -7.01 -16.59 9.47
N LEU A 81 -7.48 -17.84 9.47
CA LEU A 81 -8.87 -18.14 9.81
C LEU A 81 -9.15 -17.87 11.29
N PRO A 82 -10.22 -17.13 11.62
CA PRO A 82 -10.77 -17.11 12.97
C PRO A 82 -11.27 -18.49 13.40
N ASP A 83 -11.18 -18.81 14.70
CA ASP A 83 -11.54 -20.13 15.25
C ASP A 83 -12.98 -20.57 14.94
N ASN A 84 -13.89 -19.62 14.71
CA ASN A 84 -15.30 -19.86 14.41
C ASN A 84 -15.61 -19.99 12.92
N VAL A 85 -14.61 -20.00 12.03
CA VAL A 85 -14.79 -20.08 10.58
C VAL A 85 -14.12 -21.34 10.03
N LYS A 86 -14.83 -22.07 9.17
CA LYS A 86 -14.31 -23.25 8.47
C LYS A 86 -14.36 -23.06 6.96
N LEU A 87 -13.24 -23.33 6.29
CA LEU A 87 -13.20 -23.44 4.84
C LEU A 87 -13.74 -24.81 4.40
N VAL A 88 -14.67 -24.82 3.46
CA VAL A 88 -15.15 -26.04 2.79
C VAL A 88 -14.80 -25.92 1.32
N SER A 89 -13.97 -26.84 0.81
CA SER A 89 -13.57 -26.89 -0.59
C SER A 89 -13.82 -28.28 -1.18
N ARG A 90 -14.32 -28.32 -2.42
CA ARG A 90 -14.43 -29.53 -3.26
C ARG A 90 -13.73 -29.31 -4.62
N LEU A 91 -12.73 -28.44 -4.62
CA LEU A 91 -11.86 -28.20 -5.77
C LEU A 91 -11.01 -29.44 -6.06
#